data_AF-A0A2M7KHH6-F1
#
_entry.id   AF-A0A2M7KHH6-F1
#
_cell.length_a   1.000
_cell.length_b   1.000
_cell.length_c   1.000
_cell.angle_alpha   90.00
_cell.angle_beta   90.00
_cell.angle_gamma   90.00
#
_symmetry.space_group_name_H-M   'P 1'
#
loop_
_entity.id
_entity.type
_entity.pdbx_description
1 polymer ?
#
loop_
_entity_poly.entity_id
_entity_poly.type
_entity_poly.pdbx_seq_one_letter_code
_entity_poly.pdbx_strand_id
1 'polypeptide(L)'
;MDLFRFLDLVLVLPADLLPEYEEALRKEVSSTMEWISNFERRAIDRGLQQGLQQGAVQTAREGILDTLKLRFTRTPRSVSARLRKLDDPATLRSLHRKAVTAESLEEFEQALLETAGGV
;
A
#
# COMPACT_ATOMS: atom_id res chain seq x y z
N MET A 1 -12.29 -26.28 19.85
CA MET A 1 -11.17 -27.15 19.44
C MET A 1 -10.32 -26.36 18.48
N ASP A 2 -9.06 -26.10 18.82
CA ASP A 2 -8.14 -25.27 18.04
C ASP A 2 -7.57 -26.13 16.89
N LEU A 3 -7.60 -25.62 15.66
CA LEU A 3 -7.18 -26.39 14.46
C LEU A 3 -5.72 -26.84 14.59
N PHE A 4 -4.87 -26.02 15.21
CA PHE A 4 -3.47 -26.37 15.46
C PHE A 4 -3.32 -27.53 16.45
N ARG A 5 -4.13 -27.58 17.52
CA ARG A 5 -4.13 -28.73 18.44
C ARG A 5 -4.67 -30.00 17.78
N PHE A 6 -5.64 -29.87 16.88
CA PHE A 6 -6.17 -31.01 16.14
C PHE A 6 -5.12 -31.61 15.21
N LEU A 7 -4.36 -30.77 14.51
CA LEU A 7 -3.24 -31.21 13.68
C LEU A 7 -2.13 -31.88 14.51
N ASP A 8 -1.75 -31.31 15.66
CA ASP A 8 -0.78 -31.94 16.57
C ASP A 8 -1.22 -33.32 17.07
N LEU A 9 -2.53 -33.51 17.34
CA LEU A 9 -3.09 -34.79 17.78
C LEU A 9 -3.22 -35.83 16.66
N VAL A 10 -3.45 -35.39 15.42
CA VAL A 10 -3.51 -36.26 14.24
C VAL A 10 -2.11 -36.64 13.74
N LEU A 11 -1.08 -35.84 14.04
CA LEU A 11 0.31 -36.02 13.58
C LEU A 11 1.23 -36.69 14.61
N VAL A 12 0.71 -37.37 15.64
CA VAL A 12 1.55 -38.27 16.47
C VAL A 12 1.90 -39.51 15.65
N LEU A 13 2.86 -39.33 14.75
CA LEU A 13 3.30 -40.34 13.81
C LEU A 13 4.33 -41.26 14.52
N PRO A 14 4.12 -42.58 14.54
CA PRO A 14 5.12 -43.54 14.98
C PRO A 14 6.45 -43.33 14.26
N ALA A 15 7.58 -43.40 14.99
CA ALA A 15 8.91 -43.05 14.47
C ALA A 15 9.36 -43.93 13.27
N ASP A 16 8.81 -45.12 13.17
CA ASP A 16 8.97 -46.10 12.09
C ASP A 16 8.28 -45.67 10.78
N LEU A 17 7.22 -44.86 10.86
CA LEU A 17 6.47 -44.36 9.70
C LEU A 17 6.93 -42.97 9.23
N LEU A 18 7.81 -42.33 10.00
CA LEU A 18 8.38 -41.02 9.68
C LEU A 18 9.08 -40.97 8.31
N PRO A 19 9.90 -41.96 7.91
CA PRO A 19 10.57 -41.93 6.60
C PRO A 19 9.59 -41.98 5.43
N GLU A 20 8.50 -42.72 5.58
CA GLU A 20 7.47 -42.91 4.54
C GLU A 20 6.58 -41.68 4.42
N TYR A 21 6.26 -41.05 5.55
CA TYR A 21 5.57 -39.77 5.60
C TYR A 21 6.43 -38.64 5.00
N GLU A 22 7.72 -38.57 5.32
CA GLU A 22 8.63 -37.57 4.74
C GLU A 22 8.75 -37.71 3.22
N GLU A 23 8.77 -38.94 2.71
CA GLU A 23 8.81 -39.20 1.27
C GLU A 23 7.47 -38.89 0.58
N ALA A 24 6.34 -39.19 1.23
CA ALA A 24 5.02 -38.80 0.76
C ALA A 24 4.87 -37.27 0.74
N LEU A 25 5.26 -36.59 1.82
CA LEU A 25 5.28 -35.14 1.91
C LEU A 25 6.24 -34.53 0.88
N ARG A 26 7.39 -35.14 0.60
CA ARG A 26 8.32 -34.66 -0.44
C ARG A 26 7.70 -34.74 -1.84
N LYS A 27 6.94 -35.79 -2.15
CA LYS A 27 6.19 -35.91 -3.42
C LYS A 27 5.02 -34.93 -3.50
N GLU A 28 4.31 -34.74 -2.39
CA GLU A 28 3.20 -33.78 -2.29
C GLU A 28 3.72 -32.34 -2.37
N VAL A 29 4.78 -31.99 -1.64
CA VAL A 29 5.41 -30.66 -1.56
C VAL A 29 6.13 -30.30 -2.86
N SER A 30 6.74 -31.27 -3.55
CA SER A 30 7.24 -31.08 -4.92
C SER A 30 6.13 -30.73 -5.91
N SER A 31 4.89 -31.16 -5.65
CA SER A 31 3.69 -30.74 -6.41
C SER A 31 3.05 -29.46 -5.85
N THR A 32 3.24 -29.18 -4.55
CA THR A 32 2.72 -28.00 -3.84
C THR A 32 3.54 -26.73 -4.10
N MET A 33 4.68 -26.82 -4.77
CA MET A 33 5.42 -25.64 -5.26
C MET A 33 4.56 -24.77 -6.22
N GLU A 34 3.41 -25.27 -6.72
CA GLU A 34 2.37 -24.53 -7.44
C GLU A 34 1.24 -23.92 -6.56
N TRP A 35 1.17 -24.21 -5.26
CA TRP A 35 0.03 -23.84 -4.42
C TRP A 35 0.32 -22.61 -3.55
N ILE A 36 0.24 -21.41 -4.15
CA ILE A 36 -0.09 -20.22 -3.36
C ILE A 36 -1.50 -20.43 -2.83
N SER A 37 -1.67 -20.57 -1.51
CA SER A 37 -2.97 -20.77 -0.88
C SER A 37 -3.90 -19.60 -1.19
N ASN A 38 -5.22 -19.82 -1.14
CA ASN A 38 -6.20 -18.74 -1.31
C ASN A 38 -6.03 -17.61 -0.28
N PHE A 39 -5.39 -17.88 0.86
CA PHE A 39 -5.04 -16.86 1.84
C PHE A 39 -3.86 -16.01 1.35
N GLU A 40 -2.77 -16.64 0.90
CA GLU A 40 -1.59 -15.95 0.38
C GLU A 40 -1.89 -15.17 -0.91
N ARG A 41 -2.71 -15.72 -1.83
CA ARG A 41 -3.17 -14.97 -3.02
C ARG A 41 -3.89 -13.68 -2.63
N ARG A 42 -4.84 -13.78 -1.71
CA ARG A 42 -5.56 -12.60 -1.19
C ARG A 42 -4.65 -11.62 -0.45
N ALA A 43 -3.63 -12.11 0.26
CA ALA A 43 -2.66 -11.26 0.94
C ALA A 43 -1.79 -10.50 -0.08
N ILE A 44 -1.31 -11.18 -1.13
CA ILE A 44 -0.57 -10.57 -2.23
C ILE A 44 -1.43 -9.54 -2.97
N ASP A 45 -2.67 -9.89 -3.32
CA ASP A 45 -3.58 -8.97 -4.01
C ASP A 45 -3.85 -7.71 -3.17
N ARG A 46 -4.13 -7.87 -1.87
CA ARG A 46 -4.29 -6.72 -0.96
C ARG A 46 -3.03 -5.87 -0.86
N GLY A 47 -1.87 -6.50 -0.73
CA GLY A 47 -0.58 -5.81 -0.69
C GLY A 47 -0.31 -5.02 -1.97
N LEU A 48 -0.59 -5.61 -3.12
CA LEU A 48 -0.46 -4.95 -4.43
C LEU A 48 -1.42 -3.76 -4.54
N GLN A 49 -2.69 -3.93 -4.21
CA GLN A 49 -3.68 -2.85 -4.25
C GLN A 49 -3.30 -1.71 -3.30
N GLN A 50 -2.85 -2.02 -2.09
CA GLN A 50 -2.36 -1.02 -1.13
C GLN A 50 -1.14 -0.28 -1.66
N GLY A 51 -0.16 -1.00 -2.22
CA GLY A 51 1.04 -0.41 -2.80
C GLY A 51 0.73 0.50 -3.99
N LEU A 52 -0.19 0.10 -4.87
CA LEU A 52 -0.64 0.92 -5.99
C LEU A 52 -1.34 2.20 -5.51
N GLN A 53 -2.21 2.10 -4.49
CA GLN A 53 -2.89 3.25 -3.92
C GLN A 53 -1.89 4.22 -3.26
N GLN A 54 -0.98 3.71 -2.44
CA GLN A 54 0.06 4.52 -1.79
C GLN A 54 0.97 5.19 -2.81
N GLY A 55 1.40 4.45 -3.84
CA GLY A 55 2.22 4.98 -4.93
C GLY A 55 1.52 6.10 -5.71
N ALA A 56 0.23 5.94 -5.99
CA ALA A 56 -0.56 6.97 -6.67
C ALA A 56 -0.69 8.26 -5.84
N VAL A 57 -0.96 8.13 -4.52
CA VAL A 57 -1.03 9.27 -3.59
C VAL A 57 0.32 9.97 -3.48
N GLN A 58 1.41 9.20 -3.32
CA GLN A 58 2.76 9.74 -3.22
C GLN A 58 3.17 10.48 -4.50
N THR A 59 2.96 9.87 -5.67
CA THR A 59 3.28 10.48 -6.97
C THR A 59 2.51 11.77 -7.18
N ALA A 60 1.23 11.82 -6.80
CA ALA A 60 0.43 13.04 -6.90
C ALA A 60 0.96 14.16 -6.00
N ARG A 61 1.38 13.85 -4.76
CA ARG A 61 2.01 14.82 -3.86
C ARG A 61 3.34 15.34 -4.41
N GLU A 62 4.18 14.46 -4.92
CA GLU A 62 5.46 14.82 -5.54
C GLU A 62 5.27 15.72 -6.76
N GLY A 63 4.34 15.37 -7.66
CA GLY A 63 4.01 16.19 -8.83
C GLY A 63 3.52 17.61 -8.48
N ILE A 64 2.70 17.73 -7.42
CA ILE A 64 2.31 19.06 -6.89
C ILE A 64 3.54 19.84 -6.43
N LEU A 65 4.38 19.22 -5.59
CA LEU A 65 5.55 19.90 -5.03
C LEU A 65 6.54 20.32 -6.11
N ASP A 66 6.76 19.48 -7.12
CA ASP A 66 7.69 19.77 -8.21
C ASP A 66 7.14 20.86 -9.14
N THR A 67 5.83 20.85 -9.42
CA THR A 67 5.17 21.96 -10.14
C THR A 67 5.35 23.29 -9.40
N LEU A 68 5.12 23.30 -8.08
CA LEU A 68 5.28 24.52 -7.27
C LEU A 68 6.73 25.00 -7.23
N LYS A 69 7.71 24.08 -7.11
CA LYS A 69 9.13 24.43 -7.16
C LYS A 69 9.50 25.06 -8.50
N LEU A 70 9.00 24.50 -9.61
CA LEU A 70 9.27 25.00 -10.96
C LEU A 70 8.68 26.40 -11.18
N ARG A 71 7.45 26.64 -10.71
CA ARG A 71 6.74 27.91 -10.96
C ARG A 71 7.16 29.03 -10.00
N PHE A 72 7.32 28.72 -8.72
CA PHE A 72 7.47 29.74 -7.67
C PHE A 72 8.86 29.74 -6.99
N THR A 73 9.78 28.84 -7.37
CA THR A 73 11.17 28.70 -6.85
C THR A 73 11.30 28.39 -5.35
N ARG A 74 10.27 28.68 -4.54
CA ARG A 74 10.20 28.42 -3.10
C ARG A 74 8.89 27.74 -2.78
N THR A 75 8.97 26.55 -2.20
CA THR A 75 7.81 25.84 -1.63
C THR A 75 7.94 25.83 -0.11
N PRO A 76 7.06 26.52 0.63
CA PRO A 76 7.12 26.56 2.09
C PRO A 76 6.97 25.17 2.72
N ARG A 77 7.66 24.96 3.85
CA ARG A 77 7.55 23.69 4.60
C ARG A 77 6.11 23.43 5.06
N SER A 78 5.34 24.48 5.34
CA SER A 78 3.91 24.41 5.69
C SER A 78 3.08 23.71 4.61
N VAL A 79 3.29 24.02 3.34
CA VAL A 79 2.62 23.40 2.19
C VAL A 79 2.92 21.90 2.14
N SER A 80 4.20 21.53 2.23
CA SER A 80 4.62 20.13 2.20
C SER A 80 4.04 19.31 3.37
N ALA A 81 4.00 19.90 4.57
CA ALA A 81 3.45 19.24 5.76
C ALA A 81 1.93 19.02 5.65
N ARG A 82 1.20 19.95 5.02
CA ARG A 82 -0.24 19.81 4.78
C ARG A 82 -0.54 18.78 3.70
N LEU A 83 0.16 18.82 2.57
CA LEU A 83 -0.01 17.84 1.48
C LEU A 83 0.21 16.39 1.95
N ARG A 84 1.15 16.17 2.89
CA ARG A 84 1.39 14.86 3.50
C ARG A 84 0.22 14.28 4.31
N LYS A 85 -0.73 15.11 4.73
CA LYS A 85 -1.93 14.67 5.47
C LYS A 85 -3.11 14.32 4.55
N LEU A 86 -3.00 14.61 3.25
CA LEU A 86 -4.09 14.42 2.27
C LEU A 86 -3.92 13.10 1.54
N ASP A 87 -4.72 12.09 1.87
CA ASP A 87 -4.66 10.76 1.24
C ASP A 87 -5.72 10.55 0.15
N ASP A 88 -6.65 11.50 -0.03
CA ASP A 88 -7.68 11.41 -1.07
C ASP A 88 -7.10 11.74 -2.47
N PRO A 89 -7.06 10.77 -3.40
CA PRO A 89 -6.55 11.00 -4.75
C PRO A 89 -7.32 12.05 -5.54
N ALA A 90 -8.64 12.20 -5.30
CA ALA A 90 -9.44 13.19 -6.02
C ALA A 90 -9.05 14.63 -5.61
N THR A 91 -8.91 14.87 -4.31
CA THR A 91 -8.41 16.12 -3.76
C THR A 91 -7.00 16.44 -4.27
N LEU A 92 -6.08 15.46 -4.28
CA LEU A 92 -4.72 15.65 -4.79
C LEU A 92 -4.71 15.99 -6.29
N ARG A 93 -5.55 15.34 -7.11
CA ARG A 93 -5.69 15.70 -8.54
C ARG A 93 -6.19 17.12 -8.75
N SER A 94 -7.16 17.55 -7.94
CA SER A 94 -7.67 18.93 -7.97
C SER A 94 -6.58 19.93 -7.59
N LEU A 95 -5.84 19.66 -6.51
CA LEU A 95 -4.71 20.48 -6.08
C LEU A 95 -3.60 20.53 -7.13
N HIS A 96 -3.30 19.42 -7.79
CA HIS A 96 -2.31 19.43 -8.88
C HIS A 96 -2.72 20.36 -10.03
N ARG A 97 -4.00 20.34 -10.42
CA ARG A 97 -4.52 21.29 -11.41
C ARG A 97 -4.36 22.73 -10.93
N LYS A 98 -4.72 23.02 -9.67
CA LYS A 98 -4.52 24.35 -9.07
C LYS A 98 -3.05 24.75 -9.02
N ALA A 99 -2.12 23.84 -8.74
CA ALA A 99 -0.69 24.12 -8.76
C ALA A 99 -0.18 24.55 -10.15
N VAL A 100 -0.81 24.05 -11.22
CA VAL A 100 -0.51 24.44 -12.61
C VAL A 100 -1.18 25.76 -13.00
N THR A 101 -2.39 26.05 -12.51
CA THR A 101 -3.18 27.22 -12.95
C THR A 101 -3.05 28.45 -12.06
N ALA A 102 -2.70 28.31 -10.79
CA ALA A 102 -2.65 29.43 -9.83
C ALA A 102 -1.69 30.52 -10.31
N GLU A 103 -2.06 31.79 -10.16
CA GLU A 103 -1.24 32.94 -10.56
C GLU A 103 -0.13 33.21 -9.55
N SER A 104 -0.30 32.78 -8.29
CA SER A 104 0.69 32.94 -7.24
C SER A 104 0.74 31.76 -6.27
N LEU A 105 1.77 31.72 -5.43
CA LEU A 105 1.90 30.71 -4.38
C LEU A 105 0.81 30.89 -3.32
N GLU A 106 0.45 32.12 -2.99
CA GLU A 106 -0.57 32.45 -1.99
C GLU A 106 -1.96 31.94 -2.40
N GLU A 107 -2.31 32.05 -3.69
CA GLU A 107 -3.57 31.51 -4.23
C GLU A 107 -3.62 29.98 -4.05
N PHE A 108 -2.51 29.29 -4.34
CA PHE A 108 -2.41 27.85 -4.10
C PHE A 108 -2.51 27.51 -2.61
N GLU A 109 -1.87 28.28 -1.73
CA GLU A 109 -1.95 28.08 -0.29
C GLU A 109 -3.38 28.23 0.23
N GLN A 110 -4.13 29.23 -0.24
CA GLN A 110 -5.55 29.39 0.10
C GLN A 110 -6.37 28.16 -0.33
N ALA A 111 -6.18 27.70 -1.57
CA ALA A 111 -6.85 26.49 -2.03
C ALA A 111 -6.51 25.25 -1.21
N LEU A 112 -5.27 25.14 -0.73
CA LEU A 112 -4.84 24.07 0.17
C LEU A 112 -5.46 24.20 1.57
N LEU A 113 -5.72 25.43 2.04
CA LEU A 113 -6.43 25.69 3.29
C LEU A 113 -7.91 25.28 3.20
N GLU A 114 -8.58 25.63 2.11
CA GLU A 114 -9.99 25.28 1.88
C GLU A 114 -10.21 23.76 1.85
N THR A 115 -9.33 23.04 1.15
CA THR A 115 -9.38 21.58 1.05
C THR A 115 -9.02 20.87 2.35
N ALA A 116 -8.23 21.50 3.23
CA ALA A 116 -7.84 20.92 4.53
C ALA A 116 -8.75 21.34 5.70
N GLY A 117 -9.55 22.40 5.54
CA GLY A 117 -10.49 22.91 6.55
C GLY A 117 -11.92 22.36 6.43
N GLY A 118 -12.20 21.52 5.43
CA GLY A 118 -13.48 20.85 5.23
C GLY A 118 -13.51 19.45 5.85
N VAL A 119 -13.31 19.35 7.17
CA VAL A 119 -13.67 18.18 8.01
C VAL A 119 -14.09 18.70 9.39
#